data_AF-A0A2V8IBZ8-F1
#
_entry.id   AF-A0A2V8IBZ8-F1
#
_cell.length_a   1.000
_cell.length_b   1.000
_cell.length_c   1.000
_cell.angle_alpha   90.00
_cell.angle_beta   90.00
_cell.angle_gamma   90.00
#
_symmetry.space_group_name_H-M   'P 1'
#
loop_
_entity.id
_entity.type
_entity.pdbx_description
1 polymer ?
#
loop_
_entity_poly.entity_id
_entity_poly.type
_entity_poly.pdbx_seq_one_letter_code
_entity_poly.pdbx_strand_id
1 'polypeptide(L)'
;MARQTLFLLTFFLAGSTLEAATSGDEVYKSRCAGCHDQLSARIPSREALQKMSATRILRTLDFGLMMSIAYPMRREEREAVANFLGTRVDDTAIPASAVCPADRPILSHRTDASWNGWSPSTSNTRYQAAEAAGLMPDEIRKLKLKWALGFPGDVTAFAAPAVWNGTLFVGSAGGIIEAIDAKTGCLYWTFQANGPV
;
A
#
# COMPACT_ATOMS: atom_id res chain seq x y z
N MET A 1 -15.11 82.31 -12.91
CA MET A 1 -14.81 81.50 -11.71
C MET A 1 -15.15 80.05 -12.03
N ALA A 2 -14.16 79.19 -12.27
CA ALA A 2 -14.37 77.75 -12.45
C ALA A 2 -13.36 77.02 -11.55
N ARG A 3 -13.88 76.32 -10.52
CA ARG A 3 -13.10 75.52 -9.58
C ARG A 3 -12.87 74.14 -10.20
N GLN A 4 -11.62 73.77 -10.46
CA GLN A 4 -11.22 72.41 -10.79
C GLN A 4 -10.99 71.63 -9.50
N THR A 5 -11.80 70.59 -9.28
CA THR A 5 -11.67 69.66 -8.16
C THR A 5 -10.77 68.51 -8.61
N LEU A 6 -9.58 68.39 -8.02
CA LEU A 6 -8.61 67.33 -8.32
C LEU A 6 -8.94 66.10 -7.45
N PHE A 7 -9.39 65.01 -8.05
CA PHE A 7 -9.58 63.73 -7.36
C PHE A 7 -8.25 62.95 -7.37
N LEU A 8 -7.65 62.78 -6.18
CA LEU A 8 -6.51 61.90 -5.95
C LEU A 8 -7.00 60.46 -5.80
N LEU A 9 -6.75 59.63 -6.82
CA LEU A 9 -6.95 58.18 -6.79
C LEU A 9 -5.76 57.52 -6.08
N THR A 10 -5.93 57.16 -4.81
CA THR A 10 -5.02 56.26 -4.08
C THR A 10 -5.22 54.82 -4.55
N PHE A 11 -4.23 54.28 -5.26
CA PHE A 11 -4.13 52.86 -5.59
C PHE A 11 -3.68 52.06 -4.36
N PHE A 12 -4.57 51.21 -3.83
CA PHE A 12 -4.18 50.17 -2.87
C PHE A 12 -3.55 49.00 -3.65
N LEU A 13 -2.24 48.86 -3.55
CA LEU A 13 -1.51 47.65 -3.99
C LEU A 13 -1.78 46.54 -2.97
N ALA A 14 -2.71 45.63 -3.30
CA ALA A 14 -2.85 44.37 -2.58
C ALA A 14 -1.62 43.50 -2.87
N GLY A 15 -0.67 43.46 -1.94
CA GLY A 15 0.47 42.55 -2.01
C GLY A 15 0.00 41.12 -1.80
N SER A 16 -0.08 40.33 -2.86
CA SER A 16 -0.20 38.88 -2.77
C SER A 16 1.13 38.32 -2.25
N THR A 17 1.18 37.92 -0.99
CA THR A 17 2.32 37.15 -0.46
C THR A 17 2.29 35.76 -1.10
N LEU A 18 3.20 35.49 -2.04
CA LEU A 18 3.50 34.13 -2.47
C LEU A 18 4.11 33.39 -1.27
N GLU A 19 3.36 32.47 -0.67
CA GLU A 19 3.89 31.58 0.34
C GLU A 19 4.92 30.65 -0.31
N ALA A 20 6.15 30.63 0.23
CA ALA A 20 7.23 29.83 -0.34
C ALA A 20 6.86 28.34 -0.29
N ALA A 21 7.04 27.63 -1.40
CA ALA A 21 6.77 26.20 -1.47
C ALA A 21 7.64 25.44 -0.45
N THR A 22 7.03 24.53 0.31
CA THR A 22 7.74 23.70 1.29
C THR A 22 8.73 22.79 0.56
N SER A 23 10.02 22.84 0.92
CA SER A 23 11.03 22.00 0.25
C SER A 23 11.09 20.58 0.82
N GLY A 24 10.89 19.59 -0.04
CA GLY A 24 10.93 18.17 0.36
C GLY A 24 12.30 17.68 0.81
N ASP A 25 13.39 18.25 0.27
CA ASP A 25 14.75 17.89 0.69
C ASP A 25 15.09 18.40 2.10
N GLU A 26 14.57 19.58 2.46
CA GLU A 26 14.72 20.16 3.80
C GLU A 26 13.90 19.38 4.83
N VAL A 27 12.66 18.99 4.48
CA VAL A 27 11.84 18.10 5.31
C VAL A 27 12.55 16.76 5.51
N TYR A 28 13.12 16.17 4.44
CA TYR A 28 13.86 14.92 4.55
C TYR A 28 15.06 15.04 5.51
N LYS A 29 15.90 16.07 5.31
CA LYS A 29 17.10 16.30 6.14
C LYS A 29 16.74 16.48 7.62
N SER A 30 15.67 17.22 7.90
CA SER A 30 15.28 17.57 9.26
C SER A 30 14.54 16.46 10.02
N ARG A 31 13.78 15.60 9.34
CA ARG A 31 12.88 14.64 10.00
C ARG A 31 13.13 13.16 9.65
N CYS A 32 13.72 12.87 8.49
CA CYS A 32 13.76 11.52 7.93
C CYS A 32 15.18 10.92 7.89
N ALA A 33 16.16 11.74 7.52
CA ALA A 33 17.55 11.32 7.25
C ALA A 33 18.20 10.59 8.42
N GLY A 34 17.90 11.02 9.66
CA GLY A 34 18.44 10.39 10.87
C GLY A 34 18.18 8.88 10.98
N CYS A 35 17.09 8.39 10.38
CA CYS A 35 16.76 6.96 10.35
C CYS A 35 16.95 6.34 8.95
N HIS A 36 16.57 7.04 7.88
CA HIS A 36 16.53 6.48 6.53
C HIS A 36 17.86 6.52 5.76
N ASP A 37 18.85 7.28 6.25
CA ASP A 37 20.23 7.21 5.72
C ASP A 37 21.06 6.13 6.43
N GLN A 38 20.50 5.47 7.47
CA GLN A 38 21.15 4.37 8.17
C GLN A 38 20.73 3.03 7.54
N LEU A 39 21.71 2.17 7.25
CA LEU A 39 21.43 0.82 6.77
C LEU A 39 20.96 -0.06 7.93
N SER A 40 19.69 -0.47 7.91
CA SER A 40 19.16 -1.46 8.84
C SER A 40 18.19 -2.40 8.14
N ALA A 41 18.01 -3.60 8.68
CA ALA A 41 17.11 -4.60 8.10
C ALA A 41 15.62 -4.21 8.20
N ARG A 42 15.25 -3.29 9.11
CA ARG A 42 13.85 -2.92 9.39
C ARG A 42 13.46 -1.53 8.89
N ILE A 43 14.43 -0.69 8.53
CA ILE A 43 14.20 0.67 8.04
C ILE A 43 14.66 0.70 6.58
N PRO A 44 13.76 1.00 5.63
CA PRO A 44 14.16 1.12 4.23
C PRO A 44 15.13 2.29 4.07
N SER A 45 16.21 2.07 3.31
CA SER A 45 17.14 3.14 2.98
C SER A 45 16.49 4.19 2.09
N ARG A 46 17.08 5.38 2.02
CA ARG A 46 16.69 6.43 1.07
C ARG A 46 16.57 5.91 -0.37
N GLU A 47 17.55 5.12 -0.80
CA GLU A 47 17.59 4.53 -2.15
C GLU A 47 16.44 3.55 -2.38
N ALA A 48 16.00 2.83 -1.35
CA ALA A 48 14.83 1.97 -1.42
C ALA A 48 13.54 2.78 -1.50
N LEU A 49 13.43 3.86 -0.72
CA LEU A 49 12.30 4.80 -0.80
C LEU A 49 12.20 5.44 -2.19
N GLN A 50 13.34 5.75 -2.82
CA GLN A 50 13.40 6.31 -4.18
C GLN A 50 12.91 5.37 -5.29
N LYS A 51 12.67 4.09 -4.97
CA LYS A 51 12.05 3.12 -5.89
C LYS A 51 10.54 2.99 -5.68
N MET A 52 9.99 3.62 -4.64
CA MET A 52 8.55 3.61 -4.36
C MET A 52 7.86 4.77 -5.08
N SER A 53 6.54 4.70 -5.23
CA SER A 53 5.77 5.85 -5.71
C SER A 53 5.63 6.91 -4.60
N ALA A 54 5.57 8.18 -4.99
CA ALA A 54 5.29 9.29 -4.07
C ALA A 54 3.95 9.06 -3.34
N THR A 55 2.93 8.57 -4.05
CA THR A 55 1.63 8.22 -3.48
C THR A 55 1.72 7.14 -2.40
N ARG A 56 2.59 6.14 -2.56
CA ARG A 56 2.84 5.11 -1.55
C ARG A 56 3.53 5.66 -0.31
N ILE A 57 4.53 6.51 -0.51
CA ILE A 57 5.24 7.17 0.59
C ILE A 57 4.26 8.05 1.38
N LEU A 58 3.45 8.86 0.70
CA LEU A 58 2.44 9.71 1.33
C LEU A 58 1.43 8.89 2.15
N ARG A 59 0.86 7.82 1.58
CA ARG A 59 -0.03 6.90 2.33
C ARG A 59 0.64 6.28 3.55
N THR A 60 1.94 5.98 3.46
CA THR A 60 2.71 5.44 4.59
C THR A 60 2.87 6.47 5.71
N LEU A 61 3.02 7.75 5.36
CA LEU A 61 3.07 8.87 6.31
C LEU A 61 1.69 9.17 6.91
N ASP A 62 0.60 8.97 6.16
CA ASP A 62 -0.75 9.28 6.64
C ASP A 62 -1.36 8.14 7.47
N PHE A 63 -1.20 6.90 7.03
CA PHE A 63 -1.95 5.74 7.54
C PHE A 63 -1.07 4.53 7.89
N GLY A 64 0.21 4.57 7.54
CA GLY A 64 1.11 3.41 7.65
C GLY A 64 2.06 3.47 8.85
N LEU A 65 3.14 2.70 8.73
CA LEU A 65 4.16 2.55 9.79
C LEU A 65 4.85 3.86 10.18
N MET A 66 4.80 4.88 9.32
CA MET A 66 5.42 6.19 9.56
C MET A 66 4.47 7.27 10.06
N MET A 67 3.22 6.92 10.34
CA MET A 67 2.23 7.85 10.86
C MET A 67 2.67 8.54 12.16
N SER A 68 3.30 7.83 13.09
CA SER A 68 3.76 8.42 14.36
C SER A 68 4.85 9.50 14.16
N ILE A 69 5.71 9.31 13.16
CA ILE A 69 6.76 10.28 12.81
C ILE A 69 6.16 11.48 12.06
N ALA A 70 5.14 11.22 11.24
CA ALA A 70 4.48 12.23 10.41
C ALA A 70 3.36 12.99 11.14
N TYR A 71 2.90 12.51 12.29
CA TYR A 71 1.83 13.12 13.09
C TYR A 71 2.02 14.64 13.37
N PRO A 72 3.21 15.14 13.72
CA PRO A 72 3.42 16.58 13.93
C PRO A 72 3.64 17.38 12.62
N MET A 73 3.66 16.73 11.46
CA MET A 73 3.91 17.37 10.17
C MET A 73 2.61 17.92 9.57
N ARG A 74 2.72 19.05 8.87
CA ARG A 74 1.64 19.56 8.04
C ARG A 74 1.45 18.68 6.80
N ARG A 75 0.29 18.80 6.14
CA ARG A 75 0.01 18.07 4.89
C ARG A 75 1.07 18.41 3.83
N GLU A 76 1.40 19.69 3.71
CA GLU A 76 2.31 20.21 2.69
C GLU A 76 3.73 19.66 2.88
N GLU A 77 4.19 19.49 4.12
CA GLU A 77 5.48 18.84 4.43
C GLU A 77 5.48 17.36 4.02
N ARG A 78 4.39 16.63 4.30
CA ARG A 78 4.26 15.20 3.95
C ARG A 78 4.25 15.00 2.44
N GLU A 79 3.49 15.83 1.72
CA GLU A 79 3.45 15.81 0.25
C GLU A 79 4.80 16.20 -0.36
N ALA A 80 5.46 17.24 0.17
CA ALA A 80 6.76 17.69 -0.32
C ALA A 80 7.84 16.59 -0.19
N VAL A 81 7.95 15.94 0.97
CA VAL A 81 8.94 14.86 1.16
C VAL A 81 8.61 13.62 0.35
N ALA A 82 7.32 13.27 0.23
CA ALA A 82 6.88 12.15 -0.59
C ALA A 82 7.21 12.36 -2.08
N ASN A 83 6.97 13.57 -2.60
CA ASN A 83 7.31 13.94 -3.98
C ASN A 83 8.82 14.06 -4.22
N PHE A 84 9.59 14.46 -3.21
CA PHE A 84 11.04 14.51 -3.27
C PHE A 84 11.69 13.12 -3.33
N LEU A 85 11.16 12.17 -2.56
CA LEU A 85 11.70 10.82 -2.50
C LEU A 85 11.16 9.94 -3.62
N GLY A 86 9.84 9.95 -3.82
CA GLY A 86 9.15 8.94 -4.61
C GLY A 86 9.14 9.22 -6.10
N THR A 87 8.92 8.15 -6.86
CA THR A 87 8.65 8.19 -8.29
C THR A 87 7.19 8.61 -8.56
N ARG A 88 6.89 9.00 -9.80
CA ARG A 88 5.51 9.31 -10.25
C ARG A 88 4.75 8.09 -10.81
N VAL A 89 5.23 6.89 -10.51
CA VAL A 89 4.62 5.64 -11.02
C VAL A 89 3.33 5.36 -10.27
N ASP A 90 2.30 4.95 -10.99
CA ASP A 90 1.07 4.42 -10.40
C ASP A 90 1.32 3.00 -9.86
N ASP A 91 1.13 2.81 -8.55
CA ASP A 91 1.30 1.53 -7.86
C ASP A 91 -0.03 0.79 -7.61
N THR A 92 -1.12 1.24 -8.25
CA THR A 92 -2.46 0.62 -8.16
C THR A 92 -2.79 -0.27 -9.36
N ALA A 93 -2.02 -0.15 -10.46
CA ALA A 93 -2.26 -0.91 -11.68
C ALA A 93 -1.92 -2.40 -11.52
N ILE A 94 -2.89 -3.27 -11.85
CA ILE A 94 -2.69 -4.72 -11.92
C ILE A 94 -2.19 -5.07 -13.32
N PRO A 95 -1.00 -5.71 -13.46
CA PRO A 95 -0.49 -6.07 -14.77
C PRO A 95 -1.32 -7.22 -15.37
N ALA A 96 -1.53 -7.19 -16.68
CA ALA A 96 -2.29 -8.24 -17.38
C ALA A 96 -1.69 -9.65 -17.16
N SER A 97 -0.37 -9.75 -16.96
CA SER A 97 0.32 -11.01 -16.64
C SER A 97 -0.04 -11.61 -15.29
N ALA A 98 -0.64 -10.83 -14.38
CA ALA A 98 -1.13 -11.31 -13.09
C ALA A 98 -2.55 -11.89 -13.19
N VAL A 99 -3.30 -11.63 -14.26
CA VAL A 99 -4.69 -12.09 -14.42
C VAL A 99 -4.72 -13.51 -15.00
N CYS A 100 -5.59 -14.36 -14.47
CA CYS A 100 -5.77 -15.71 -15.00
C CYS A 100 -6.38 -15.67 -16.42
N PRO A 101 -6.10 -16.68 -17.27
CA PRO A 101 -6.84 -16.88 -18.51
C PRO A 101 -8.36 -16.96 -18.27
N ALA A 102 -9.15 -16.39 -19.17
CA ALA A 102 -10.59 -16.22 -18.99
C ALA A 102 -11.38 -17.55 -18.91
N ASP A 103 -10.85 -18.63 -19.48
CA ASP A 103 -11.44 -19.97 -19.46
C ASP A 103 -11.06 -20.79 -18.22
N ARG A 104 -10.23 -20.22 -17.32
CA ARG A 104 -9.78 -20.93 -16.13
C ARG A 104 -10.91 -21.05 -15.10
N PRO A 105 -11.29 -22.27 -14.67
CA PRO A 105 -12.43 -22.47 -13.78
C PRO A 105 -12.09 -22.13 -12.32
N ILE A 106 -12.94 -21.32 -11.69
CA ILE A 106 -12.87 -20.94 -10.27
C ILE A 106 -13.47 -22.07 -9.41
N LEU A 107 -12.93 -22.31 -8.22
CA LEU A 107 -13.39 -23.36 -7.29
C LEU A 107 -13.35 -24.78 -7.86
N SER A 108 -12.42 -25.05 -8.77
CA SER A 108 -12.36 -26.28 -9.57
C SER A 108 -11.51 -27.40 -8.97
N HIS A 109 -10.70 -27.10 -7.95
CA HIS A 109 -9.82 -28.09 -7.33
C HIS A 109 -10.41 -28.54 -6.01
N ARG A 110 -11.05 -29.70 -5.93
CA ARG A 110 -11.38 -30.30 -4.63
C ARG A 110 -10.08 -30.58 -3.88
N THR A 111 -9.88 -29.93 -2.74
CA THR A 111 -8.70 -30.08 -1.90
C THR A 111 -9.09 -30.39 -0.47
N ASP A 112 -8.44 -31.38 0.13
CA ASP A 112 -8.63 -31.70 1.55
C ASP A 112 -8.06 -30.60 2.47
N ALA A 113 -7.13 -29.79 1.94
CA ALA A 113 -6.58 -28.61 2.61
C ALA A 113 -7.47 -27.35 2.38
N SER A 114 -8.67 -27.35 2.97
CA SER A 114 -9.61 -26.22 2.89
C SER A 114 -9.58 -25.38 4.16
N TRP A 115 -9.45 -24.07 4.00
CA TRP A 115 -9.48 -23.04 5.05
C TRP A 115 -10.55 -22.02 4.71
N ASN A 116 -11.82 -22.43 4.73
CA ASN A 116 -12.96 -21.59 4.32
C ASN A 116 -13.36 -20.52 5.36
N GLY A 117 -12.42 -20.12 6.22
CA GLY A 117 -12.63 -19.14 7.28
C GLY A 117 -11.41 -19.04 8.20
N TRP A 118 -11.66 -18.51 9.38
CA TRP A 118 -10.62 -18.17 10.36
C TRP A 118 -9.83 -19.38 10.91
N SER A 119 -10.38 -20.58 10.79
CA SER A 119 -9.80 -21.85 11.22
C SER A 119 -10.34 -22.97 10.31
N PRO A 120 -9.59 -24.06 10.06
CA PRO A 120 -10.08 -25.18 9.24
C PRO A 120 -11.17 -26.00 9.98
N SER A 121 -11.38 -25.72 11.26
CA SER A 121 -12.39 -26.33 12.12
C SER A 121 -13.09 -25.28 12.99
N THR A 122 -14.22 -25.67 13.57
CA THR A 122 -15.01 -24.84 14.49
C THR A 122 -14.36 -24.60 15.84
N SER A 123 -13.28 -25.31 16.17
CA SER A 123 -12.56 -25.16 17.45
C SER A 123 -11.67 -23.92 17.51
N ASN A 124 -11.50 -23.19 16.40
CA ASN A 124 -10.73 -21.94 16.34
C ASN A 124 -9.26 -22.10 16.79
N THR A 125 -8.67 -23.28 16.60
CA THR A 125 -7.28 -23.54 16.99
C THR A 125 -6.28 -22.94 16.00
N ARG A 126 -6.73 -22.59 14.78
CA ARG A 126 -5.88 -22.15 13.67
C ARG A 126 -4.72 -23.13 13.41
N TYR A 127 -4.99 -24.41 13.64
CA TYR A 127 -3.99 -25.45 13.59
C TYR A 127 -4.23 -26.33 12.36
N GLN A 128 -3.19 -26.50 11.54
CA GLN A 128 -3.15 -27.50 10.48
C GLN A 128 -2.45 -28.75 11.01
N ALA A 129 -3.15 -29.88 11.06
CA ALA A 129 -2.54 -31.15 11.43
C ALA A 129 -1.51 -31.60 10.38
N ALA A 130 -0.46 -32.31 10.80
CA ALA A 130 0.61 -32.77 9.92
C ALA A 130 0.09 -33.56 8.69
N GLU A 131 -0.89 -34.47 8.91
CA GLU A 131 -1.55 -35.24 7.85
C GLU A 131 -2.17 -34.33 6.77
N ALA A 132 -2.89 -33.30 7.20
CA ALA A 132 -3.54 -32.35 6.30
C ALA A 132 -2.57 -31.31 5.71
N ALA A 133 -1.44 -31.05 6.38
CA ALA A 133 -0.39 -30.16 5.88
C ALA A 133 0.41 -30.83 4.77
N GLY A 134 0.63 -32.15 4.85
CA GLY A 134 1.47 -32.88 3.91
C GLY A 134 2.92 -32.38 3.86
N LEU A 135 3.43 -31.85 4.98
CA LEU A 135 4.77 -31.27 5.08
C LEU A 135 5.55 -31.88 6.25
N MET A 136 6.75 -32.37 5.98
CA MET A 136 7.68 -32.86 6.99
C MET A 136 8.69 -31.78 7.42
N PRO A 137 9.18 -31.79 8.67
CA PRO A 137 10.10 -30.76 9.17
C PRO A 137 11.38 -30.57 8.32
N ASP A 138 11.91 -31.63 7.70
CA ASP A 138 13.11 -31.56 6.85
C ASP A 138 12.83 -30.95 5.47
N GLU A 139 11.58 -30.94 5.02
CA GLU A 139 11.16 -30.32 3.76
C GLU A 139 11.05 -28.81 3.87
N ILE A 140 10.80 -28.28 5.07
CA ILE A 140 10.66 -26.82 5.32
C ILE A 140 11.91 -26.07 4.82
N ARG A 141 13.10 -26.64 5.03
CA ARG A 141 14.38 -26.04 4.61
C ARG A 141 14.58 -26.06 3.08
N LYS A 142 13.80 -26.86 2.36
CA LYS A 142 13.86 -27.03 0.90
C LYS A 142 12.84 -26.15 0.17
N LEU A 143 11.91 -25.53 0.91
CA LEU A 143 10.87 -24.66 0.35
C LEU A 143 11.48 -23.44 -0.34
N LYS A 144 10.83 -23.01 -1.43
CA LYS A 144 11.16 -21.81 -2.17
C LYS A 144 9.87 -21.01 -2.39
N LEU A 145 10.00 -19.69 -2.51
CA LEU A 145 8.88 -18.83 -2.88
C LEU A 145 8.34 -19.28 -4.24
N LYS A 146 7.05 -19.62 -4.30
CA LYS A 146 6.40 -20.04 -5.55
C LYS A 146 5.82 -18.85 -6.31
N TRP A 147 5.11 -17.99 -5.60
CA TRP A 147 4.54 -16.74 -6.10
C TRP A 147 4.32 -15.79 -4.92
N ALA A 148 4.19 -14.50 -5.20
CA ALA A 148 3.85 -13.47 -4.23
C ALA A 148 2.76 -12.57 -4.81
N LEU A 149 1.90 -12.07 -3.94
CA LEU A 149 0.86 -11.09 -4.25
C LEU A 149 1.23 -9.78 -3.56
N GLY A 150 1.09 -8.66 -4.27
CA GLY A 150 1.07 -7.33 -3.66
C GLY A 150 -0.36 -6.79 -3.70
N PHE A 151 -0.77 -6.09 -2.64
CA PHE A 151 -2.03 -5.36 -2.60
C PHE A 151 -1.81 -3.98 -3.24
N PRO A 152 -2.31 -3.73 -4.47
CA PRO A 152 -2.03 -2.50 -5.19
C PRO A 152 -2.49 -1.28 -4.38
N GLY A 153 -1.60 -0.32 -4.19
CA GLY A 153 -1.87 0.88 -3.39
C GLY A 153 -1.89 0.73 -1.86
N ASP A 154 -1.96 -0.49 -1.32
CA ASP A 154 -2.03 -0.69 0.12
C ASP A 154 -0.66 -0.65 0.78
N VAL A 155 -0.61 -0.04 1.97
CA VAL A 155 0.61 0.07 2.81
C VAL A 155 0.53 -0.82 4.06
N THR A 156 -0.58 -1.53 4.24
CA THR A 156 -0.83 -2.48 5.32
C THR A 156 -1.57 -3.69 4.78
N ALA A 157 -1.32 -4.86 5.36
CA ALA A 157 -2.00 -6.11 5.03
C ALA A 157 -2.31 -6.86 6.32
N PHE A 158 -3.60 -7.01 6.63
CA PHE A 158 -4.07 -7.63 7.87
C PHE A 158 -5.22 -8.61 7.66
N ALA A 159 -5.74 -8.74 6.44
CA ALA A 159 -6.82 -9.67 6.13
C ALA A 159 -6.34 -11.12 6.27
N ALA A 160 -7.12 -11.94 6.96
CA ALA A 160 -6.91 -13.38 6.97
C ALA A 160 -7.45 -13.98 5.65
N PRO A 161 -6.63 -14.69 4.87
CA PRO A 161 -7.11 -15.31 3.64
C PRO A 161 -8.04 -16.49 3.95
N ALA A 162 -9.01 -16.72 3.09
CA ALA A 162 -9.80 -17.95 3.05
C ALA A 162 -9.42 -18.76 1.80
N VAL A 163 -9.24 -20.08 1.94
CA VAL A 163 -8.93 -20.97 0.82
C VAL A 163 -10.04 -22.01 0.70
N TRP A 164 -10.67 -22.06 -0.47
CA TRP A 164 -11.74 -23.00 -0.76
C TRP A 164 -11.62 -23.53 -2.19
N ASN A 165 -11.63 -24.84 -2.34
CA ASN A 165 -11.51 -25.54 -3.63
C ASN A 165 -10.41 -24.99 -4.57
N GLY A 166 -9.21 -24.73 -4.02
CA GLY A 166 -8.06 -24.21 -4.76
C GLY A 166 -8.11 -22.73 -5.12
N THR A 167 -9.12 -21.99 -4.66
CA THR A 167 -9.19 -20.53 -4.78
C THR A 167 -8.90 -19.89 -3.42
N LEU A 168 -7.98 -18.94 -3.41
CA LEU A 168 -7.67 -18.09 -2.28
C LEU A 168 -8.46 -16.78 -2.40
N PHE A 169 -9.13 -16.39 -1.33
CA PHE A 169 -9.85 -15.14 -1.20
C PHE A 169 -9.17 -14.30 -0.13
N VAL A 170 -8.86 -13.04 -0.42
CA VAL A 170 -8.23 -12.15 0.54
C VAL A 170 -8.73 -10.72 0.37
N GLY A 171 -8.97 -10.06 1.50
CA GLY A 171 -9.33 -8.65 1.58
C GLY A 171 -8.10 -7.75 1.69
N SER A 172 -8.30 -6.45 1.60
CA SER A 172 -7.25 -5.45 1.66
C SER A 172 -7.73 -4.23 2.46
N ALA A 173 -6.79 -3.45 2.97
CA ALA A 173 -7.07 -2.22 3.70
C ALA A 173 -7.77 -1.18 2.79
N GLY A 174 -7.47 -1.19 1.49
CA GLY A 174 -8.16 -0.40 0.47
C GLY A 174 -9.57 -0.86 0.11
N GLY A 175 -10.04 -1.97 0.70
CA GLY A 175 -11.38 -2.51 0.47
C GLY A 175 -11.53 -3.36 -0.79
N ILE A 176 -10.43 -3.72 -1.44
CA ILE A 176 -10.43 -4.70 -2.52
C ILE A 176 -10.50 -6.11 -1.92
N ILE A 177 -11.39 -6.94 -2.48
CA ILE A 177 -11.44 -8.39 -2.29
C ILE A 177 -10.93 -9.05 -3.56
N GLU A 178 -9.98 -9.96 -3.43
CA GLU A 178 -9.33 -10.65 -4.55
C GLU A 178 -9.61 -12.14 -4.48
N ALA A 179 -9.95 -12.74 -5.62
CA ALA A 179 -9.98 -14.19 -5.79
C ALA A 179 -8.82 -14.64 -6.66
N ILE A 180 -8.03 -15.59 -6.15
CA ILE A 180 -6.72 -15.94 -6.67
C ILE A 180 -6.64 -17.45 -6.82
N ASP A 181 -6.02 -17.93 -7.89
CA ASP A 181 -5.65 -19.33 -8.02
C ASP A 181 -4.54 -19.67 -7.01
N ALA A 182 -4.83 -20.50 -6.02
CA ALA A 182 -3.86 -20.80 -4.96
C ALA A 182 -2.60 -21.51 -5.49
N LYS A 183 -2.69 -22.20 -6.63
CA LYS A 183 -1.56 -22.93 -7.22
C LYS A 183 -0.63 -22.00 -8.00
N THR A 184 -1.17 -21.03 -8.75
CA THR A 184 -0.38 -20.18 -9.66
C THR A 184 -0.25 -18.74 -9.21
N GLY A 185 -1.06 -18.27 -8.27
CA GLY A 185 -1.08 -16.88 -7.81
C GLY A 185 -1.69 -15.90 -8.82
N CYS A 186 -2.36 -16.40 -9.88
CA CYS A 186 -3.03 -15.52 -10.83
C CYS A 186 -4.39 -15.08 -10.26
N LEU A 187 -4.75 -13.84 -10.56
CA LEU A 187 -5.98 -13.19 -10.15
C LEU A 187 -7.13 -13.62 -11.07
N TYR A 188 -8.18 -14.20 -10.50
CA TYR A 188 -9.42 -14.48 -11.20
C TYR A 188 -10.28 -13.22 -11.36
N TRP A 189 -10.48 -12.49 -10.26
CA TRP A 189 -11.28 -11.27 -10.22
C TRP A 189 -10.98 -10.43 -8.97
N THR A 190 -11.39 -9.17 -9.02
CA THR A 190 -11.39 -8.22 -7.90
C THR A 190 -12.78 -7.66 -7.67
N PHE A 191 -13.10 -7.33 -6.43
CA PHE A 191 -14.31 -6.61 -6.04
C PHE A 191 -13.97 -5.47 -5.11
N GLN A 192 -14.47 -4.25 -5.38
CA GLN A 192 -14.32 -3.09 -4.51
C GLN A 192 -15.50 -3.03 -3.52
N ALA A 193 -15.20 -3.25 -2.24
CA ALA A 193 -16.14 -3.01 -1.15
C ALA A 193 -16.20 -1.52 -0.78
N ASN A 194 -17.18 -1.16 0.06
CA ASN A 194 -17.40 0.22 0.52
C ASN A 194 -16.46 0.68 1.66
N GLY A 195 -15.46 -0.14 2.01
CA GLY A 195 -14.51 0.14 3.08
C GLY A 195 -13.48 -0.99 3.23
N PRO A 196 -12.53 -0.85 4.18
CA PRO A 196 -11.51 -1.86 4.45
C PRO A 196 -12.10 -3.24 4.76
N VAL A 197 -11.45 -4.31 4.31
CA VAL A 197 -11.87 -5.72 4.49
C VAL A 197 -10.81 -6.54 5.20
#